data_AF-A0A841DT63-F1
#
_entry.id   AF-A0A841DT63-F1
#
_cell.length_a   1.000
_cell.length_b   1.000
_cell.length_c   1.000
_cell.angle_alpha   90.00
_cell.angle_beta   90.00
_cell.angle_gamma   90.00
#
_symmetry.space_group_name_H-M   'P 1'
#
loop_
_entity.id
_entity.type
_entity.pdbx_description
1 polymer ?
#
loop_
_entity_poly.entity_id
_entity_poly.type
_entity_poly.pdbx_seq_one_letter_code
_entity_poly.pdbx_strand_id
1 'polypeptide(L)'
;MAAHPLQESLDNLPEYLTDASRLLGIVEERNAELAARRRGAGNRTGAGQPPAAHKSLNRAVVVASVGALEAFCEDLAIRARGHAPGALVGRPWYAIEGSRGIVQTPSSNNIAKLFWTYFHYDPRPDWELQVTCGWQELSGTGTNWRGTTTVYRGTAAAEALDAVVKVRHGFAHQDRANAPAKTPGLVDLTPTGKLSLQSHHAANSIRLVVQTAIQTVHGLSRHVPALNGRLRWKKSMTEAGWDQLLSATPVINDIRTNWTKHPF
;
A
#
# COMPACT_ATOMS: atom_id res chain seq x y z
N MET A 1 27.04 14.90 -1.96
CA MET A 1 26.47 13.54 -1.76
C MET A 1 25.88 13.08 -3.08
N ALA A 2 26.18 11.85 -3.50
CA ALA A 2 25.60 11.27 -4.71
C ALA A 2 24.09 11.06 -4.55
N ALA A 3 23.34 11.17 -5.65
CA ALA A 3 21.92 10.83 -5.68
C ALA A 3 21.75 9.33 -5.37
N HIS A 4 20.66 8.98 -4.70
CA HIS A 4 20.37 7.59 -4.37
C HIS A 4 20.10 6.77 -5.66
N PRO A 5 20.75 5.61 -5.87
CA PRO A 5 20.57 4.80 -7.09
C PRO A 5 19.12 4.37 -7.35
N LEU A 6 18.36 4.15 -6.28
CA LEU A 6 16.94 3.74 -6.35
C LEU A 6 15.94 4.92 -6.31
N GLN A 7 16.42 6.17 -6.45
CA GLN A 7 15.56 7.35 -6.41
C GLN A 7 14.46 7.30 -7.48
N GLU A 8 14.80 6.83 -8.68
CA GLU A 8 13.87 6.86 -9.81
C GLU A 8 12.65 5.94 -9.60
N SER A 9 12.80 4.80 -8.90
CA SER A 9 11.64 3.96 -8.56
C SER A 9 10.62 4.68 -7.69
N LEU A 10 11.08 5.51 -6.75
CA LEU A 10 10.20 6.34 -5.92
C LEU A 10 9.64 7.52 -6.71
N ASP A 11 10.38 8.04 -7.69
CA ASP A 11 9.90 9.11 -8.57
C ASP A 11 8.77 8.64 -9.50
N ASN A 12 8.80 7.37 -9.92
CA ASN A 12 7.80 6.75 -10.79
C ASN A 12 6.57 6.24 -10.02
N LEU A 13 6.67 6.05 -8.71
CA LEU A 13 5.56 5.53 -7.90
C LEU A 13 4.26 6.37 -8.00
N PRO A 14 4.29 7.72 -8.06
CA PRO A 14 3.11 8.53 -8.38
C PRO A 14 2.43 8.12 -9.71
N GLU A 15 3.21 7.78 -10.73
CA GLU A 15 2.68 7.35 -12.02
C GLU A 15 2.00 5.99 -11.90
N TYR A 16 2.64 5.02 -11.25
CA TYR A 16 2.03 3.70 -10.99
C TYR A 16 0.73 3.81 -10.18
N LEU A 17 0.64 4.80 -9.27
CA LEU A 17 -0.56 5.06 -8.46
C LEU A 17 -1.59 5.97 -9.14
N THR A 18 -1.35 6.46 -10.36
CA THR A 18 -2.20 7.49 -10.99
C THR A 18 -3.67 7.04 -11.10
N ASP A 19 -3.91 5.79 -11.51
CA ASP A 19 -5.27 5.26 -11.61
C ASP A 19 -5.94 5.14 -10.24
N ALA A 20 -5.23 4.64 -9.23
CA ALA A 20 -5.75 4.52 -7.87
C ALA A 20 -6.10 5.89 -7.29
N SER A 21 -5.22 6.88 -7.45
CA SER A 21 -5.41 8.25 -6.98
C SER A 21 -6.58 8.94 -7.69
N ARG A 22 -6.70 8.76 -9.01
CA ARG A 22 -7.84 9.31 -9.77
C ARG A 22 -9.16 8.70 -9.34
N LEU A 23 -9.21 7.38 -9.15
CA LEU A 23 -10.39 6.68 -8.66
C LEU A 23 -10.76 7.13 -7.23
N LEU A 24 -9.76 7.35 -6.37
CA LEU A 24 -9.98 7.85 -5.01
C LEU A 24 -10.56 9.27 -5.03
N GLY A 25 -10.05 10.17 -5.88
CA GLY A 25 -10.62 11.51 -6.06
C GLY A 25 -12.10 11.47 -6.45
N ILE A 26 -12.48 10.58 -7.37
CA ILE A 26 -13.89 10.36 -7.74
C ILE A 26 -14.71 9.87 -6.54
N VAL A 27 -14.17 8.94 -5.74
CA VAL A 27 -14.84 8.47 -4.51
C VAL A 27 -15.08 9.62 -3.54
N GLU A 28 -14.09 10.49 -3.34
CA GLU A 28 -14.18 11.64 -2.43
C GLU A 28 -15.21 12.67 -2.90
N GLU A 29 -15.18 13.04 -4.19
CA GLU A 29 -16.16 13.94 -4.81
C GLU A 29 -17.59 13.41 -4.64
N ARG A 30 -17.80 12.13 -4.96
CA ARG A 30 -19.11 11.50 -4.86
C ARG A 30 -19.61 11.39 -3.41
N ASN A 31 -18.71 11.14 -2.46
CA ASN A 31 -19.04 11.16 -1.04
C ASN A 31 -19.43 12.57 -0.57
N ALA A 32 -18.72 13.60 -1.03
CA ALA A 32 -19.04 14.99 -0.72
C ALA A 32 -20.40 15.41 -1.28
N GLU A 33 -20.69 15.08 -2.55
CA GLU A 33 -22.00 15.30 -3.18
C GLU A 33 -23.13 14.60 -2.42
N LEU A 34 -22.92 13.34 -2.03
CA LEU A 34 -23.92 12.55 -1.32
C LEU A 34 -24.19 13.12 0.08
N ALA A 35 -23.13 13.52 0.79
CA ALA A 35 -23.25 14.15 2.09
C ALA A 35 -23.99 15.50 2.01
N ALA A 36 -23.70 16.30 0.98
CA ALA A 36 -24.39 17.57 0.73
C ALA A 36 -25.87 17.35 0.41
N ARG A 37 -26.20 16.40 -0.49
CA ARG A 37 -27.59 16.04 -0.81
C ARG A 37 -28.38 15.59 0.43
N ARG A 38 -27.76 14.77 1.28
CA ARG A 38 -28.37 14.33 2.55
C ARG A 38 -28.63 15.50 3.50
N ARG A 39 -27.68 16.42 3.63
CA ARG A 39 -27.87 17.66 4.41
C ARG A 39 -29.01 18.50 3.87
N GLY A 40 -29.08 18.67 2.54
CA GLY A 40 -30.20 19.37 1.88
C GLY A 40 -31.56 18.70 2.09
N ALA A 41 -31.59 17.38 2.26
CA ALA A 41 -32.80 16.60 2.58
C ALA A 41 -33.12 16.52 4.08
N GLY A 42 -32.47 17.32 4.94
CA GLY A 42 -32.76 17.40 6.37
C GLY A 42 -31.90 16.51 7.28
N ASN A 43 -30.95 15.74 6.74
CA ASN A 43 -30.00 15.00 7.57
C ASN A 43 -28.85 15.92 8.02
N ARG A 44 -28.91 16.41 9.27
CA ARG A 44 -27.95 17.37 9.86
C ARG A 44 -26.47 16.98 9.67
N THR A 45 -26.13 15.70 9.67
CA THR A 45 -24.73 15.23 9.59
C THR A 45 -24.29 14.90 8.16
N GLY A 46 -25.24 14.65 7.25
CA GLY A 46 -24.96 14.09 5.93
C GLY A 46 -24.53 12.62 5.96
N ALA A 47 -24.54 11.97 7.13
CA ALA A 47 -24.06 10.61 7.32
C ALA A 47 -25.04 9.57 6.76
N GLY A 48 -24.52 8.39 6.41
CA GLY A 48 -25.32 7.25 5.95
C GLY A 48 -24.52 6.31 5.06
N GLN A 49 -25.02 5.10 4.87
CA GLN A 49 -24.34 4.07 4.08
C GLN A 49 -24.16 4.49 2.62
N PRO A 50 -22.97 4.34 2.03
CA PRO A 50 -22.76 4.67 0.63
C PRO A 50 -23.50 3.66 -0.28
N PRO A 51 -23.99 4.10 -1.46
CA PRO A 51 -24.68 3.22 -2.40
C PRO A 51 -23.72 2.19 -3.04
N ALA A 52 -24.26 1.16 -3.69
CA ALA A 52 -23.47 0.05 -4.25
C ALA A 52 -22.37 0.50 -5.24
N ALA A 53 -22.63 1.53 -6.05
CA ALA A 53 -21.64 2.10 -6.97
C ALA A 53 -20.39 2.63 -6.24
N HIS A 54 -20.54 3.28 -5.09
CA HIS A 54 -19.42 3.75 -4.28
C HIS A 54 -18.60 2.60 -3.72
N LYS A 55 -19.26 1.53 -3.25
CA LYS A 55 -18.57 0.33 -2.76
C LYS A 55 -17.74 -0.35 -3.86
N SER A 56 -18.22 -0.28 -5.11
CA SER A 56 -17.49 -0.82 -6.27
C SER A 56 -16.28 0.05 -6.63
N LEU A 57 -16.39 1.38 -6.54
CA LEU A 57 -15.27 2.30 -6.73
C LEU A 57 -14.18 2.10 -5.67
N ASN A 58 -14.55 1.94 -4.39
CA ASN A 58 -13.58 1.64 -3.32
C ASN A 58 -12.77 0.38 -3.63
N ARG A 59 -13.41 -0.65 -4.18
CA ARG A 59 -12.72 -1.88 -4.63
C ARG A 59 -11.77 -1.63 -5.79
N ALA A 60 -12.19 -0.82 -6.77
CA ALA A 60 -11.36 -0.47 -7.91
C ALA A 60 -10.09 0.27 -7.48
N VAL A 61 -10.17 1.18 -6.49
CA VAL A 61 -9.01 1.84 -5.90
C VAL A 61 -8.03 0.80 -5.35
N VAL A 62 -8.51 -0.16 -4.54
CA VAL A 62 -7.66 -1.20 -3.95
C VAL A 62 -6.98 -2.06 -5.01
N VAL A 63 -7.73 -2.46 -6.06
CA VAL A 63 -7.17 -3.24 -7.17
C VAL A 63 -6.06 -2.47 -7.88
N ALA A 64 -6.28 -1.19 -8.19
CA ALA A 64 -5.30 -0.32 -8.82
C ALA A 64 -4.07 -0.10 -7.93
N SER A 65 -4.25 0.07 -6.61
CA SER A 65 -3.14 0.18 -5.66
C SER A 65 -2.27 -1.07 -5.61
N VAL A 66 -2.87 -2.27 -5.61
CA VAL A 66 -2.09 -3.53 -5.65
C VAL A 66 -1.32 -3.65 -6.96
N GLY A 67 -1.92 -3.26 -8.09
CA GLY A 67 -1.22 -3.21 -9.38
C GLY A 67 -0.04 -2.23 -9.36
N ALA A 68 -0.19 -1.08 -8.71
CA ALA A 68 0.89 -0.11 -8.54
C ALA A 68 2.06 -0.67 -7.71
N LEU A 69 1.76 -1.46 -6.66
CA LEU A 69 2.78 -2.12 -5.86
C LEU A 69 3.55 -3.18 -6.66
N GLU A 70 2.83 -3.98 -7.45
CA GLU A 70 3.42 -4.97 -8.36
C GLU A 70 4.40 -4.29 -9.33
N ALA A 71 3.97 -3.24 -10.04
CA ALA A 71 4.81 -2.47 -10.95
C ALA A 71 6.02 -1.82 -10.24
N PHE A 72 5.81 -1.25 -9.06
CA PHE A 72 6.89 -0.65 -8.27
C PHE A 72 7.95 -1.69 -7.85
N CYS A 73 7.54 -2.84 -7.33
CA CYS A 73 8.48 -3.87 -6.88
C CYS A 73 9.31 -4.43 -8.03
N GLU A 74 8.72 -4.62 -9.20
CA GLU A 74 9.43 -5.06 -10.41
C GLU A 74 10.45 -4.01 -10.87
N ASP A 75 10.03 -2.76 -10.99
CA ASP A 75 10.92 -1.64 -11.37
C ASP A 75 12.09 -1.49 -10.38
N LEU A 76 11.80 -1.54 -9.08
CA LEU A 76 12.81 -1.46 -8.02
C LEU A 76 13.83 -2.59 -8.12
N ALA A 77 13.37 -3.84 -8.30
CA ALA A 77 14.24 -5.00 -8.41
C ALA A 77 15.14 -4.92 -9.66
N ILE A 78 14.59 -4.53 -10.82
CA ILE A 78 15.34 -4.37 -12.06
C ILE A 78 16.42 -3.29 -11.92
N ARG A 79 16.08 -2.13 -11.37
CA ARG A 79 17.04 -1.02 -11.17
C ARG A 79 18.11 -1.38 -10.16
N ALA A 80 17.74 -1.93 -9.02
CA ALA A 80 18.69 -2.36 -8.00
C ALA A 80 19.68 -3.39 -8.57
N ARG A 81 19.22 -4.32 -9.41
CA ARG A 81 20.08 -5.32 -10.08
C ARG A 81 21.07 -4.66 -11.03
N GLY A 82 20.65 -3.62 -11.75
CA GLY A 82 21.54 -2.84 -12.62
C GLY A 82 22.70 -2.17 -11.86
N HIS A 83 22.45 -1.74 -10.63
CA HIS A 83 23.45 -1.09 -9.78
C HIS A 83 24.26 -2.06 -8.89
N ALA A 84 23.73 -3.25 -8.63
CA ALA A 84 24.37 -4.28 -7.81
C ALA A 84 24.38 -5.65 -8.52
N PRO A 85 25.02 -5.79 -9.68
CA PRO A 85 24.97 -7.03 -10.48
C PRO A 85 25.62 -8.24 -9.79
N GLY A 86 26.47 -8.01 -8.77
CA GLY A 86 27.19 -9.02 -8.02
C GLY A 86 26.58 -9.43 -6.67
N ALA A 87 25.36 -8.98 -6.34
CA ALA A 87 24.70 -9.32 -5.06
C ALA A 87 24.28 -10.80 -4.90
N LEU A 88 24.60 -11.64 -5.89
CA LEU A 88 24.27 -13.07 -5.93
C LEU A 88 25.37 -13.92 -5.30
N VAL A 89 25.29 -14.19 -4.00
CA VAL A 89 26.00 -15.35 -3.41
C VAL A 89 25.14 -16.01 -2.32
N GLY A 90 24.39 -17.05 -2.67
CA GLY A 90 23.75 -17.95 -1.70
C GLY A 90 22.77 -18.94 -2.34
N ARG A 91 22.33 -19.95 -1.57
CA ARG A 91 21.23 -20.85 -1.97
C ARG A 91 19.88 -20.17 -1.68
N PRO A 92 18.85 -20.31 -2.53
CA PRO A 92 17.52 -19.78 -2.24
C PRO A 92 16.90 -20.50 -1.04
N TRP A 93 16.22 -19.77 -0.14
CA TRP A 93 15.48 -20.39 1.00
C TRP A 93 14.12 -20.97 0.59
N TYR A 94 13.73 -20.82 -0.67
CA TYR A 94 12.45 -21.28 -1.21
C TYR A 94 12.62 -21.93 -2.59
N ALA A 95 11.66 -22.76 -2.95
CA ALA A 95 11.57 -23.34 -4.29
C ALA A 95 11.01 -22.31 -5.28
N ILE A 96 11.73 -22.04 -6.36
CA ILE A 96 11.25 -21.25 -7.50
C ILE A 96 10.33 -22.17 -8.32
N GLU A 97 9.02 -21.95 -8.26
CA GLU A 97 8.02 -22.72 -9.00
C GLU A 97 7.68 -22.06 -10.35
N GLY A 98 7.28 -22.87 -11.34
CA GLY A 98 6.90 -22.41 -12.69
C GLY A 98 8.03 -22.57 -13.73
N SER A 99 7.64 -22.84 -14.98
CA SER A 99 8.54 -23.26 -16.08
C SER A 99 9.56 -22.21 -16.56
N ARG A 100 9.59 -21.01 -15.95
CA ARG A 100 10.55 -19.94 -16.23
C ARG A 100 11.00 -19.16 -14.99
N GLY A 101 10.71 -19.67 -13.79
CA GLY A 101 11.01 -18.97 -12.53
C GLY A 101 10.29 -17.63 -12.36
N ILE A 102 9.09 -17.50 -12.94
CA ILE A 102 8.27 -16.29 -12.80
C ILE A 102 7.70 -16.26 -11.38
N VAL A 103 8.22 -15.34 -10.58
CA VAL A 103 7.57 -14.94 -9.33
C VAL A 103 6.37 -14.08 -9.71
N GLN A 104 5.16 -14.63 -9.64
CA GLN A 104 3.94 -13.86 -9.88
C GLN A 104 3.70 -12.92 -8.69
N THR A 105 3.86 -11.62 -8.85
CA THR A 105 3.74 -10.66 -7.75
C THR A 105 2.29 -10.29 -7.53
N PRO A 106 1.66 -10.76 -6.44
CA PRO A 106 1.00 -9.72 -5.64
C PRO A 106 1.18 -9.90 -4.13
N SER A 107 1.56 -11.08 -3.61
CA SER A 107 1.67 -11.32 -2.17
C SER A 107 3.00 -10.85 -1.55
N SER A 108 2.99 -10.65 -0.23
CA SER A 108 4.18 -10.39 0.59
C SER A 108 5.28 -11.43 0.37
N ASN A 109 4.89 -12.70 0.26
CA ASN A 109 5.81 -13.81 -0.03
C ASN A 109 6.44 -13.67 -1.40
N ASN A 110 5.68 -13.28 -2.42
CA ASN A 110 6.22 -13.13 -3.77
C ASN A 110 7.14 -11.92 -3.87
N ILE A 111 6.83 -10.83 -3.18
CA ILE A 111 7.76 -9.70 -3.03
C ILE A 111 9.06 -10.16 -2.36
N ALA A 112 8.98 -10.92 -1.26
CA ALA A 112 10.17 -11.45 -0.60
C ALA A 112 10.98 -12.40 -1.51
N LYS A 113 10.32 -13.26 -2.28
CA LYS A 113 10.98 -14.10 -3.29
C LYS A 113 11.70 -13.27 -4.35
N LEU A 114 11.06 -12.22 -4.89
CA LEU A 114 11.65 -11.34 -5.90
C LEU A 114 12.96 -10.72 -5.39
N PHE A 115 12.94 -10.08 -4.22
CA PHE A 115 14.13 -9.44 -3.66
C PHE A 115 15.17 -10.45 -3.18
N TRP A 116 14.74 -11.61 -2.67
CA TRP A 116 15.67 -12.66 -2.29
C TRP A 116 16.41 -13.23 -3.49
N THR A 117 15.71 -13.45 -4.62
CA THR A 117 16.32 -13.98 -5.86
C THR A 117 17.53 -13.17 -6.28
N TYR A 118 17.45 -11.84 -6.20
CA TYR A 118 18.48 -10.95 -6.73
C TYR A 118 19.46 -10.45 -5.66
N PHE A 119 19.04 -10.35 -4.40
CA PHE A 119 19.81 -9.67 -3.35
C PHE A 119 19.92 -10.45 -2.03
N HIS A 120 19.33 -11.65 -1.92
CA HIS A 120 19.24 -12.38 -0.64
C HIS A 120 18.65 -11.54 0.49
N TYR A 121 17.69 -10.69 0.12
CA TYR A 121 17.04 -9.72 0.99
C TYR A 121 15.57 -10.08 1.13
N ASP A 122 15.08 -10.11 2.37
CA ASP A 122 13.67 -10.20 2.68
C ASP A 122 13.20 -8.84 3.25
N PRO A 123 12.34 -8.09 2.54
CA PRO A 123 11.88 -6.79 2.98
C PRO A 123 10.79 -6.83 4.06
N ARG A 124 10.15 -7.98 4.28
CA ARG A 124 9.00 -8.08 5.20
C ARG A 124 9.31 -7.63 6.63
N PRO A 125 10.49 -7.95 7.21
CA PRO A 125 10.85 -7.49 8.55
C PRO A 125 11.03 -5.97 8.67
N ASP A 126 11.33 -5.26 7.56
CA ASP A 126 11.48 -3.81 7.56
C ASP A 126 10.13 -3.07 7.57
N TRP A 127 9.02 -3.78 7.32
CA TRP A 127 7.73 -3.13 7.16
C TRP A 127 7.07 -2.78 8.49
N GLU A 128 6.74 -1.50 8.62
CA GLU A 128 5.97 -0.92 9.71
C GLU A 128 4.89 -0.02 9.12
N LEU A 129 3.68 -0.58 8.97
CA LEU A 129 2.62 -0.01 8.17
C LEU A 129 1.52 0.54 9.05
N GLN A 130 1.27 1.85 8.97
CA GLN A 130 0.19 2.50 9.70
C GLN A 130 -1.01 2.75 8.79
N VAL A 131 -2.21 2.41 9.30
CA VAL A 131 -3.48 2.62 8.62
C VAL A 131 -4.48 3.33 9.54
N THR A 132 -5.48 3.99 8.95
CA THR A 132 -6.59 4.57 9.70
C THR A 132 -7.72 3.54 9.82
N CYS A 133 -8.20 3.28 11.02
CA CYS A 133 -9.25 2.30 11.30
C CYS A 133 -10.50 3.00 11.81
N GLY A 134 -11.69 2.53 11.42
CA GLY A 134 -12.92 2.91 12.11
C GLY A 134 -12.93 2.31 13.53
N TRP A 135 -13.53 2.98 14.51
CA TRP A 135 -13.64 2.42 15.87
C TRP A 135 -14.36 1.07 15.89
N GLN A 136 -15.40 0.94 15.07
CA GLN A 136 -16.16 -0.31 14.89
C GLN A 136 -15.29 -1.49 14.45
N GLU A 137 -14.20 -1.22 13.72
CA GLU A 137 -13.31 -2.27 13.22
C GLU A 137 -12.46 -2.86 14.35
N LEU A 138 -12.16 -2.06 15.37
CA LEU A 138 -11.29 -2.42 16.49
C LEU A 138 -12.05 -2.92 17.71
N SER A 139 -13.15 -2.27 18.09
CA SER A 139 -13.87 -2.56 19.35
C SER A 139 -15.18 -3.34 19.16
N GLY A 140 -15.63 -3.55 17.91
CA GLY A 140 -16.94 -4.15 17.60
C GLY A 140 -18.15 -3.34 18.09
N THR A 141 -17.91 -2.17 18.70
CA THR A 141 -18.93 -1.33 19.36
C THR A 141 -18.81 0.11 18.87
N GLY A 142 -19.94 0.72 18.52
CA GLY A 142 -20.01 2.10 18.02
C GLY A 142 -20.23 2.23 16.51
N THR A 143 -20.85 3.35 16.11
CA THR A 143 -21.14 3.72 14.70
C THR A 143 -20.23 4.82 14.17
N ASN A 144 -19.28 5.28 14.99
CA ASN A 144 -18.38 6.37 14.65
C ASN A 144 -17.33 5.90 13.65
N TRP A 145 -17.43 6.45 12.45
CA TRP A 145 -16.46 6.28 11.36
C TRP A 145 -15.16 7.07 11.58
N ARG A 146 -15.18 8.11 12.43
CA ARG A 146 -14.02 8.96 12.71
C ARG A 146 -12.97 8.15 13.45
N GLY A 147 -11.94 7.75 12.73
CA GLY A 147 -11.07 6.65 13.11
C GLY A 147 -10.03 6.94 14.20
N THR A 148 -9.34 5.87 14.56
CA THR A 148 -8.03 5.84 15.22
C THR A 148 -7.01 5.23 14.26
N THR A 149 -5.76 5.01 14.67
CA THR A 149 -4.75 4.36 13.83
C THR A 149 -4.39 2.97 14.35
N THR A 150 -3.94 2.10 13.45
CA THR A 150 -3.34 0.80 13.77
C THR A 150 -2.01 0.69 13.05
N VAL A 151 -1.01 0.14 13.73
CA VAL A 151 0.34 -0.08 13.19
C VAL A 151 0.57 -1.59 13.12
N TYR A 152 0.82 -2.09 11.91
CA TYR A 152 1.23 -3.46 11.65
C TYR A 152 2.75 -3.51 11.49
N ARG A 153 3.43 -4.50 12.09
CA ARG A 153 4.90 -4.64 12.06
C ARG A 153 5.32 -6.04 11.60
N GLY A 154 6.37 -6.14 10.81
CA GLY A 154 6.97 -7.42 10.39
C GLY A 154 5.94 -8.37 9.79
N THR A 155 5.76 -9.55 10.38
CA THR A 155 4.77 -10.54 9.93
C THR A 155 3.35 -9.96 9.85
N ALA A 156 2.94 -9.14 10.81
CA ALA A 156 1.61 -8.53 10.79
C ALA A 156 1.46 -7.50 9.65
N ALA A 157 2.55 -6.83 9.27
CA ALA A 157 2.57 -5.94 8.11
C ALA A 157 2.46 -6.72 6.80
N ALA A 158 3.16 -7.85 6.70
CA ALA A 158 3.05 -8.77 5.57
C ALA A 158 1.62 -9.34 5.42
N GLU A 159 1.00 -9.77 6.53
CA GLU A 159 -0.39 -10.24 6.55
C GLU A 159 -1.39 -9.14 6.17
N ALA A 160 -1.15 -7.90 6.63
CA ALA A 160 -1.96 -6.74 6.27
C ALA A 160 -1.89 -6.46 4.76
N LEU A 161 -0.70 -6.51 4.18
CA LEU A 161 -0.51 -6.38 2.75
C LEU A 161 -1.21 -7.52 1.97
N ASP A 162 -1.05 -8.77 2.44
CA ASP A 162 -1.71 -9.93 1.84
C ASP A 162 -3.24 -9.84 1.90
N ALA A 163 -3.81 -9.19 2.93
CA ALA A 163 -5.24 -8.94 2.99
C ALA A 163 -5.71 -8.02 1.84
N VAL A 164 -4.96 -6.96 1.52
CA VAL A 164 -5.25 -6.05 0.39
C VAL A 164 -5.14 -6.80 -0.95
N VAL A 165 -4.16 -7.68 -1.07
CA VAL A 165 -3.96 -8.53 -2.25
C VAL A 165 -5.10 -9.52 -2.43
N LYS A 166 -5.56 -10.15 -1.34
CA LYS A 166 -6.73 -11.01 -1.37
C LYS A 166 -8.02 -10.25 -1.70
N VAL A 167 -8.13 -8.98 -1.32
CA VAL A 167 -9.25 -8.12 -1.79
C VAL A 167 -9.22 -7.98 -3.32
N ARG A 168 -8.05 -7.77 -3.93
CA ARG A 168 -7.91 -7.79 -5.40
C ARG A 168 -8.35 -9.13 -5.99
N HIS A 169 -7.86 -10.25 -5.47
CA HIS A 169 -8.20 -11.58 -5.99
C HIS A 169 -9.68 -11.93 -5.81
N GLY A 170 -10.25 -11.65 -4.64
CA GLY A 170 -11.67 -11.85 -4.35
C GLY A 170 -12.58 -11.04 -5.29
N PHE A 171 -12.09 -9.91 -5.80
CA PHE A 171 -12.78 -9.16 -6.85
C PHE A 171 -12.61 -9.79 -8.24
N ALA A 172 -11.36 -10.07 -8.65
CA ALA A 172 -11.06 -10.62 -9.97
C ALA A 172 -11.76 -11.96 -10.24
N HIS A 173 -11.94 -12.79 -9.21
CA HIS A 173 -12.50 -14.14 -9.34
C HIS A 173 -13.90 -14.29 -8.72
N GLN A 174 -14.47 -13.23 -8.14
CA GLN A 174 -15.72 -13.27 -7.36
C GLN A 174 -15.74 -14.38 -6.27
N ASP A 175 -14.56 -14.78 -5.82
CA ASP A 175 -14.40 -16.01 -5.05
C ASP A 175 -14.55 -15.75 -3.54
N ARG A 176 -15.57 -16.37 -2.95
CA ARG A 176 -15.81 -16.32 -1.49
C ARG A 176 -14.81 -17.17 -0.72
N ALA A 177 -14.23 -18.20 -1.32
CA ALA A 177 -13.26 -19.07 -0.66
C ALA A 177 -11.93 -18.36 -0.35
N ASN A 178 -11.66 -17.26 -1.04
CA ASN A 178 -10.42 -16.49 -0.93
C ASN A 178 -10.58 -15.16 -0.16
N ALA A 179 -11.71 -14.95 0.51
CA ALA A 179 -11.90 -13.76 1.34
C ALA A 179 -10.82 -13.72 2.46
N PRO A 180 -10.06 -12.62 2.61
CA PRO A 180 -9.17 -12.45 3.75
C PRO A 180 -9.96 -12.46 5.06
N ALA A 181 -9.27 -12.74 6.16
CA ALA A 181 -9.79 -12.43 7.48
C ALA A 181 -10.13 -10.93 7.57
N LYS A 182 -11.00 -10.56 8.50
CA LYS A 182 -11.20 -9.14 8.84
C LYS A 182 -9.85 -8.55 9.23
N THR A 183 -9.46 -7.47 8.57
CA THR A 183 -8.20 -6.77 8.85
C THR A 183 -8.51 -5.29 9.04
N PRO A 184 -8.45 -4.77 10.28
CA PRO A 184 -8.79 -3.38 10.58
C PRO A 184 -8.07 -2.38 9.66
N GLY A 185 -8.81 -1.39 9.18
CA GLY A 185 -8.35 -0.37 8.25
C GLY A 185 -8.23 -0.84 6.80
N LEU A 186 -8.37 -2.13 6.50
CA LEU A 186 -8.10 -2.66 5.16
C LEU A 186 -9.28 -3.40 4.54
N VAL A 187 -9.99 -4.20 5.34
CA VAL A 187 -11.15 -4.93 4.86
C VAL A 187 -12.03 -5.37 6.02
N ASP A 188 -13.34 -5.15 5.86
CA ASP A 188 -14.37 -5.74 6.71
C ASP A 188 -15.10 -6.88 5.99
N LEU A 189 -15.77 -7.70 6.78
CA LEU A 189 -16.68 -8.73 6.30
C LEU A 189 -18.12 -8.40 6.71
N THR A 190 -19.08 -8.62 5.81
CA THR A 190 -20.49 -8.61 6.17
C THR A 190 -20.80 -9.79 7.11
N PRO A 191 -21.94 -9.79 7.84
CA PRO A 191 -22.37 -10.95 8.62
C PRO A 191 -22.47 -12.24 7.80
N THR A 192 -22.69 -12.12 6.48
CA THR A 192 -22.73 -13.22 5.50
C THR A 192 -21.37 -13.56 4.89
N GLY A 193 -20.27 -13.02 5.42
CA GLY A 193 -18.90 -13.32 5.00
C GLY A 193 -18.45 -12.68 3.68
N LYS A 194 -19.16 -11.66 3.17
CA LYS A 194 -18.77 -10.95 1.93
C LYS A 194 -17.84 -9.78 2.24
N LEU A 195 -16.94 -9.46 1.32
CA LEU A 195 -16.05 -8.30 1.43
C LEU A 195 -16.82 -6.99 1.44
N SER A 196 -16.55 -6.17 2.45
CA SER A 196 -17.07 -4.82 2.64
C SER A 196 -15.91 -3.84 2.69
N LEU A 197 -15.85 -2.95 1.70
CA LEU A 197 -14.83 -1.89 1.62
C LEU A 197 -15.46 -0.51 1.76
N GLN A 198 -14.97 0.24 2.73
CA GLN A 198 -15.30 1.63 2.98
C GLN A 198 -14.27 2.56 2.33
N SER A 199 -14.58 3.86 2.27
CA SER A 199 -13.69 4.83 1.60
C SER A 199 -12.31 4.93 2.27
N HIS A 200 -12.23 4.77 3.60
CA HIS A 200 -10.93 4.78 4.28
C HIS A 200 -10.10 3.52 3.99
N HIS A 201 -10.72 2.36 3.71
CA HIS A 201 -10.01 1.17 3.24
C HIS A 201 -9.31 1.45 1.90
N ALA A 202 -10.02 2.12 0.98
CA ALA A 202 -9.46 2.54 -0.30
C ALA A 202 -8.28 3.51 -0.12
N ALA A 203 -8.44 4.56 0.70
CA ALA A 203 -7.35 5.49 1.00
C ALA A 203 -6.15 4.80 1.67
N ASN A 204 -6.39 3.88 2.61
CA ASN A 204 -5.34 3.12 3.26
C ASN A 204 -4.58 2.22 2.29
N SER A 205 -5.22 1.68 1.25
CA SER A 205 -4.51 0.86 0.26
C SER A 205 -3.41 1.64 -0.48
N ILE A 206 -3.69 2.89 -0.91
CA ILE A 206 -2.67 3.78 -1.50
C ILE A 206 -1.58 4.09 -0.46
N ARG A 207 -1.98 4.46 0.77
CA ARG A 207 -1.05 4.76 1.86
C ARG A 207 -0.12 3.58 2.17
N LEU A 208 -0.62 2.35 2.16
CA LEU A 208 0.17 1.14 2.39
C LEU A 208 1.22 0.96 1.30
N VAL A 209 0.87 1.18 0.02
CA VAL A 209 1.82 1.06 -1.09
C VAL A 209 2.96 2.04 -0.93
N VAL A 210 2.67 3.32 -0.62
CA VAL A 210 3.71 4.33 -0.42
C VAL A 210 4.63 3.99 0.76
N GLN A 211 4.06 3.57 1.90
CA GLN A 211 4.87 3.15 3.06
C GLN A 211 5.76 1.95 2.74
N THR A 212 5.19 0.91 2.12
CA THR A 212 5.89 -0.32 1.74
C THR A 212 7.02 -0.02 0.77
N ALA A 213 6.76 0.84 -0.22
CA ALA A 213 7.75 1.24 -1.22
C ALA A 213 8.96 1.93 -0.59
N ILE A 214 8.71 2.92 0.28
CA ILE A 214 9.78 3.66 0.96
C ILE A 214 10.57 2.75 1.89
N GLN A 215 9.91 1.91 2.69
CA GLN A 215 10.57 0.99 3.60
C GLN A 215 11.38 -0.07 2.86
N THR A 216 10.88 -0.59 1.75
CA THR A 216 11.59 -1.57 0.91
C THR A 216 12.83 -0.94 0.27
N VAL A 217 12.75 0.31 -0.20
CA VAL A 217 13.93 1.03 -0.72
C VAL A 217 14.97 1.23 0.39
N HIS A 218 14.55 1.68 1.57
CA HIS A 218 15.46 1.87 2.69
C HIS A 218 16.13 0.57 3.14
N GLY A 219 15.35 -0.50 3.32
CA GLY A 219 15.89 -1.78 3.76
C GLY A 219 16.81 -2.41 2.71
N LEU A 220 16.46 -2.34 1.43
CA LEU A 220 17.32 -2.83 0.35
C LEU A 220 18.64 -2.04 0.29
N SER A 221 18.61 -0.72 0.46
CA SER A 221 19.83 0.10 0.49
C SER A 221 20.71 -0.16 1.70
N ARG A 222 20.12 -0.45 2.86
CA ARG A 222 20.88 -0.89 4.05
C ARG A 222 21.53 -2.25 3.82
N HIS A 223 20.83 -3.15 3.12
CA HIS A 223 21.29 -4.52 2.87
C HIS A 223 22.35 -4.60 1.78
N VAL A 224 22.28 -3.77 0.74
CA VAL A 224 23.19 -3.81 -0.41
C VAL A 224 24.08 -2.55 -0.43
N PRO A 225 25.37 -2.64 -0.04
CA PRO A 225 26.23 -1.46 0.09
C PRO A 225 26.38 -0.59 -1.17
N ALA A 226 26.24 -1.19 -2.36
CA ALA A 226 26.30 -0.50 -3.64
C ALA A 226 25.09 0.42 -3.90
N LEU A 227 24.01 0.29 -3.13
CA LEU A 227 22.77 1.06 -3.29
C LEU A 227 22.69 2.24 -2.31
N ASN A 228 23.81 2.60 -1.68
CA ASN A 228 23.88 3.73 -0.76
C ASN A 228 23.75 5.09 -1.47
N GLY A 229 23.12 6.04 -0.79
CA GLY A 229 22.98 7.42 -1.25
C GLY A 229 21.97 8.17 -0.42
N ARG A 230 21.68 9.43 -0.78
CA ARG A 230 20.65 10.21 -0.11
C ARG A 230 19.43 10.38 -0.99
N LEU A 231 18.27 9.97 -0.49
CA LEU A 231 17.00 10.16 -1.16
C LEU A 231 16.60 11.64 -1.12
N ARG A 232 15.74 12.04 -2.05
CA ARG A 232 15.27 13.41 -2.18
C ARG A 232 13.78 13.41 -2.43
N TRP A 233 13.08 14.25 -1.69
CA TRP A 233 11.69 14.57 -1.97
C TRP A 233 11.58 15.39 -3.26
N LYS A 234 10.74 14.94 -4.19
CA LYS A 234 10.47 15.61 -5.46
C LYS A 234 9.08 16.24 -5.48
N LYS A 235 8.91 17.23 -6.36
CA LYS A 235 7.65 17.95 -6.55
C LYS A 235 6.49 16.99 -6.87
N SER A 236 6.74 15.96 -7.69
CA SER A 236 5.75 14.93 -8.05
C SER A 236 5.19 14.19 -6.83
N MET A 237 5.99 13.98 -5.78
CA MET A 237 5.52 13.35 -4.53
C MET A 237 4.57 14.27 -3.76
N THR A 238 4.84 15.58 -3.73
CA THR A 238 3.91 16.58 -3.16
C THR A 238 2.64 16.68 -4.00
N GLU A 239 2.76 16.72 -5.33
CA GLU A 239 1.60 16.78 -6.24
C GLU A 239 0.73 15.52 -6.12
N ALA A 240 1.33 14.38 -5.78
CA ALA A 240 0.64 13.13 -5.46
C ALA A 240 0.14 13.04 -4.00
N GLY A 241 0.26 14.10 -3.20
CA GLY A 241 -0.26 14.18 -1.83
C GLY A 241 0.45 13.26 -0.83
N TRP A 242 1.72 12.90 -1.06
CA TRP A 242 2.46 12.00 -0.16
C TRP A 242 2.61 12.58 1.25
N ASP A 243 2.65 13.90 1.38
CA ASP A 243 2.67 14.58 2.67
C ASP A 243 1.45 14.21 3.51
N GLN A 244 0.25 14.26 2.93
CA GLN A 244 -0.97 13.87 3.63
C GLN A 244 -1.01 12.36 3.89
N LEU A 245 -0.59 11.53 2.92
CA LEU A 245 -0.54 10.09 3.08
C LEU A 245 0.40 9.66 4.22
N LEU A 246 1.51 10.37 4.42
CA LEU A 246 2.56 9.99 5.36
C LEU A 246 2.55 10.76 6.69
N SER A 247 1.72 11.80 6.83
CA SER A 247 1.73 12.81 7.92
C SER A 247 1.63 12.29 9.36
N ALA A 248 1.38 11.01 9.60
CA ALA A 248 1.41 10.41 10.92
C ALA A 248 2.05 9.01 10.93
N THR A 249 2.69 8.62 9.83
CA THR A 249 3.23 7.27 9.65
C THR A 249 4.65 7.17 10.20
N PRO A 250 5.11 5.99 10.66
CA PRO A 250 6.49 5.78 11.11
C PRO A 250 7.55 6.13 10.04
N VAL A 251 7.20 6.00 8.75
CA VAL A 251 8.04 6.38 7.61
C VAL A 251 8.46 7.85 7.61
N ILE A 252 7.71 8.74 8.27
CA ILE A 252 8.06 10.16 8.35
C ILE A 252 9.42 10.38 9.03
N ASN A 253 9.78 9.52 9.98
CA ASN A 253 11.05 9.61 10.69
C ASN A 253 12.21 9.22 9.77
N ASP A 254 12.01 8.20 8.94
CA ASP A 254 12.99 7.79 7.93
C ASP A 254 13.21 8.90 6.90
N ILE A 255 12.14 9.57 6.47
CA ILE A 255 12.22 10.70 5.54
C ILE A 255 12.98 11.87 6.18
N ARG A 256 12.60 12.29 7.39
CA ARG A 256 13.27 13.38 8.11
C ARG A 256 14.76 13.16 8.30
N THR A 257 15.13 11.91 8.56
CA THR A 257 16.52 11.56 8.87
C THR A 257 17.35 11.40 7.60
N ASN A 258 16.79 10.71 6.60
CA ASN A 258 17.58 10.17 5.49
C ASN A 258 17.32 10.88 4.15
N TRP A 259 16.31 11.74 4.04
CA TRP A 259 15.98 12.41 2.79
C TRP A 259 16.45 13.87 2.78
N THR A 260 16.45 14.47 1.59
CA THR A 260 16.64 15.92 1.40
C THR A 260 15.39 16.56 0.84
N LYS A 261 15.20 17.85 1.13
CA LYS A 261 14.10 18.69 0.61
C LYS A 261 12.69 18.20 0.96
N HIS A 262 12.55 17.38 2.01
CA HIS A 262 11.25 16.94 2.51
C HIS A 262 10.51 18.10 3.19
N PRO A 263 9.17 18.07 3.20
CA PRO A 263 8.35 19.12 3.82
C PRO A 263 8.19 18.97 5.35
N PHE A 264 8.75 17.91 5.95
CA PHE A 264 8.52 17.53 7.36
C PHE A 264 9.59 17.99 8.34
#